data_AF-A0A969BZP1-F1
#
_entry.id   AF-A0A969BZP1-F1
#
_cell.length_a   1.000
_cell.length_b   1.000
_cell.length_c   1.000
_cell.angle_alpha   90.00
_cell.angle_beta   90.00
_cell.angle_gamma   90.00
#
_symmetry.space_group_name_H-M   'P 1'
#
loop_
_entity.id
_entity.type
_entity.pdbx_description
1 polymer ?
#
loop_
_entity_poly.entity_id
_entity_poly.type
_entity_poly.pdbx_seq_one_letter_code
_entity_poly.pdbx_strand_id
1 'polypeptide(L)'
;MPYPPNAPSGSVFQSDLIWRDRQSGANELWQLNGTKLSGSTTEQQLNQNVFTAPPVVDANWKLKGTGDFNGDGLGDMVWRNELSGVNAVWYMNGSQFVSKSAPQQGRDFNYFTTVADRSWDIQAIADFNQDGFSDLVWRHKPSGINAVWYLRNNQFVQNTAAPVQGIDFDYFMPIQDSNWSIKGAADFNNDGKTDLLWRNQATGANVAWFLNKTQFARNSAAPQQGQDFDYFNPVGGQDWDLSSVGYFNGDRSPDLVWRNKASGENVVWFLNGTKFAKNPTAPQGGQDFSYFQSRQGANWEIVGNFHRTTTAAMTDMQGSTIASAHNLGTINGLRTFGDSVVTAAPDDYFKFTVTSNQSIATILKSSTADLSLDLLDASGKRLPSYYEDTTPLRQSGTEFESISRVLTPGTYYFRVSGGGANSTYSFSILGQAPASGNQADRVIELTNFYRTQVGANALVKNTALSTSAYLHSQDMAVNNYFEHTGKDGSSPGLRAQRAGYVGWVSENLALGARNAEEAMEGWLYSTDGHRQNLLDSTHRVIGTGFYDMTNGDPYGWEIYWTSVFD
;
A
#
# COMPACT_ATOMS: atom_id res chain seq x y z
N MET A 1 -8.48 -1.72 5.38
CA MET A 1 -7.19 -1.03 5.53
C MET A 1 -7.33 -0.01 6.66
N PRO A 2 -6.34 0.19 7.54
CA PRO A 2 -6.24 1.46 8.27
C PRO A 2 -6.22 2.61 7.25
N TYR A 3 -6.54 3.82 7.68
CA TYR A 3 -6.40 5.05 6.89
C TYR A 3 -5.02 4.96 6.23
N PRO A 4 -4.89 5.07 4.89
CA PRO A 4 -3.56 5.21 4.32
C PRO A 4 -2.94 6.37 5.12
N PRO A 5 -1.80 6.21 5.81
CA PRO A 5 -1.36 7.14 6.86
C PRO A 5 -1.12 8.59 6.40
N ASN A 6 -1.51 8.91 5.17
CA ASN A 6 -1.02 9.92 4.29
C ASN A 6 -2.12 10.51 3.41
N ALA A 7 -3.36 10.06 3.50
CA ALA A 7 -4.32 10.50 2.51
C ALA A 7 -4.66 12.01 2.63
N PRO A 8 -4.89 12.70 1.48
CA PRO A 8 -4.90 14.17 1.39
C PRO A 8 -5.70 14.82 2.52
N SER A 9 -5.23 15.90 3.14
CA SER A 9 -6.17 16.69 3.96
C SER A 9 -7.21 17.29 3.03
N GLY A 10 -8.48 16.96 3.25
CA GLY A 10 -9.57 17.33 2.35
C GLY A 10 -10.10 16.20 1.46
N SER A 11 -9.40 15.06 1.40
CA SER A 11 -9.98 13.86 0.83
C SER A 11 -11.03 13.27 1.77
N VAL A 12 -12.24 13.13 1.24
CA VAL A 12 -13.28 12.36 1.91
C VAL A 12 -13.01 10.90 1.55
N PHE A 13 -12.44 10.16 2.49
CA PHE A 13 -12.42 8.70 2.39
C PHE A 13 -13.84 8.22 2.54
N GLN A 14 -14.38 7.67 1.47
CA GLN A 14 -15.69 7.07 1.48
C GLN A 14 -15.53 5.58 1.30
N SER A 15 -16.05 4.85 2.28
CA SER A 15 -16.15 3.40 2.19
C SER A 15 -17.40 3.03 1.38
N ASP A 16 -17.15 2.35 0.27
CA ASP A 16 -18.17 1.72 -0.56
C ASP A 16 -18.35 0.27 -0.09
N LEU A 17 -19.55 -0.29 -0.19
CA LEU A 17 -19.83 -1.65 0.29
C LEU A 17 -19.81 -2.66 -0.85
N ILE A 18 -19.21 -3.82 -0.61
CA ILE A 18 -19.40 -4.97 -1.49
C ILE A 18 -20.42 -5.93 -0.94
N TRP A 19 -21.36 -6.28 -1.81
CA TRP A 19 -22.45 -7.19 -1.59
C TRP A 19 -22.21 -8.47 -2.37
N ARG A 20 -22.56 -9.61 -1.77
CA ARG A 20 -22.52 -10.91 -2.42
C ARG A 20 -23.84 -11.64 -2.20
N ASP A 21 -24.40 -12.17 -3.28
CA ASP A 21 -25.54 -13.08 -3.20
C ASP A 21 -25.03 -14.51 -3.05
N ARG A 22 -25.33 -15.12 -1.90
CA ARG A 22 -24.83 -16.46 -1.55
C ARG A 22 -25.39 -17.59 -2.41
N GLN A 23 -26.47 -17.35 -3.15
CA GLN A 23 -27.15 -18.38 -3.95
C GLN A 23 -26.69 -18.33 -5.41
N SER A 24 -26.70 -17.15 -6.02
CA SER A 24 -26.32 -16.92 -7.42
C SER A 24 -24.83 -16.67 -7.60
N GLY A 25 -24.12 -16.29 -6.53
CA GLY A 25 -22.71 -15.92 -6.58
C GLY A 25 -22.46 -14.52 -7.15
N ALA A 26 -23.51 -13.74 -7.41
CA ALA A 26 -23.43 -12.37 -7.90
C ALA A 26 -22.71 -11.47 -6.88
N ASN A 27 -21.91 -10.52 -7.38
CA ASN A 27 -21.22 -9.53 -6.56
C ASN A 27 -21.57 -8.12 -7.05
N GLU A 28 -21.85 -7.22 -6.11
CA GLU A 28 -22.22 -5.84 -6.37
C GLU A 28 -21.42 -4.89 -5.50
N LEU A 29 -20.80 -3.88 -6.12
CA LEU A 29 -20.15 -2.78 -5.41
C LEU A 29 -21.11 -1.59 -5.36
N TRP A 30 -21.43 -1.15 -4.14
CA TRP A 30 -22.34 -0.06 -3.83
C TRP A 30 -21.56 1.17 -3.40
N GLN A 31 -21.57 2.22 -4.22
CA GLN A 31 -20.90 3.46 -3.87
C GLN A 31 -21.70 4.31 -2.89
N LEU A 32 -21.10 4.66 -1.75
CA LEU A 32 -21.76 5.38 -0.65
C LEU A 32 -21.22 6.80 -0.46
N ASN A 33 -22.03 7.66 0.16
CA ASN A 33 -21.68 8.97 0.69
C ASN A 33 -22.34 9.08 2.08
N GLY A 34 -21.57 8.83 3.14
CA GLY A 34 -22.14 8.59 4.46
C GLY A 34 -23.01 7.32 4.45
N THR A 35 -24.27 7.47 4.85
CA THR A 35 -25.27 6.39 4.82
C THR A 35 -26.19 6.42 3.61
N LYS A 36 -25.86 7.21 2.57
CA LYS A 36 -26.66 7.28 1.34
C LYS A 36 -25.86 6.69 0.18
N LEU A 37 -26.54 5.97 -0.72
CA LEU A 37 -25.95 5.66 -2.03
C LEU A 37 -25.68 6.97 -2.77
N SER A 38 -24.48 7.11 -3.32
CA SER A 38 -24.03 8.33 -4.00
C SER A 38 -25.04 8.75 -5.08
N GLY A 39 -25.39 10.03 -5.16
CA GLY A 39 -26.17 10.61 -6.28
C GLY A 39 -27.65 10.23 -6.41
N SER A 40 -28.27 9.53 -5.44
CA SER A 40 -29.67 9.08 -5.59
C SER A 40 -30.66 9.76 -4.64
N THR A 41 -31.80 10.17 -5.19
CA THR A 41 -33.03 10.50 -4.43
C THR A 41 -34.16 9.49 -4.66
N THR A 42 -33.98 8.49 -5.54
CA THR A 42 -35.00 7.48 -5.91
C THR A 42 -34.40 6.13 -6.36
N GLU A 43 -35.17 5.05 -6.26
CA GLU A 43 -34.71 3.66 -6.50
C GLU A 43 -34.14 3.41 -7.92
N GLN A 44 -34.63 4.13 -8.94
CA GLN A 44 -34.13 4.04 -10.32
C GLN A 44 -32.74 4.67 -10.54
N GLN A 45 -32.34 5.66 -9.73
CA GLN A 45 -31.01 6.27 -9.79
C GLN A 45 -29.95 5.42 -9.08
N LEU A 46 -30.36 4.48 -8.22
CA LEU A 46 -29.46 3.58 -7.48
C LEU A 46 -28.66 2.66 -8.41
N ASN A 47 -29.28 2.20 -9.51
CA ASN A 47 -28.66 1.25 -10.44
C ASN A 47 -27.49 1.83 -11.26
N GLN A 48 -27.27 3.15 -11.23
CA GLN A 48 -26.14 3.78 -11.94
C GLN A 48 -24.83 3.71 -11.14
N ASN A 49 -24.90 3.51 -9.81
CA ASN A 49 -23.75 3.47 -8.90
C ASN A 49 -23.58 2.11 -8.21
N VAL A 50 -24.20 1.07 -8.80
CA VAL A 50 -24.01 -0.33 -8.47
C VAL A 50 -23.21 -0.97 -9.60
N PHE A 51 -21.96 -1.34 -9.31
CA PHE A 51 -21.10 -2.03 -10.29
C PHE A 51 -21.21 -3.53 -10.07
N THR A 52 -21.50 -4.29 -11.12
CA THR A 52 -21.64 -5.74 -11.05
C THR A 52 -20.37 -6.44 -11.51
N ALA A 53 -19.93 -7.43 -10.73
CA ALA A 53 -18.89 -8.36 -11.15
C ALA A 53 -19.54 -9.60 -11.79
N PRO A 54 -18.82 -10.30 -12.68
CA PRO A 54 -19.18 -11.66 -13.03
C PRO A 54 -19.44 -12.55 -11.79
N PRO A 55 -20.49 -13.38 -11.80
CA PRO A 55 -20.84 -14.20 -10.64
C PRO A 55 -19.83 -15.32 -10.41
N VAL A 56 -19.47 -15.55 -9.14
CA VAL A 56 -18.71 -16.74 -8.71
C VAL A 56 -19.69 -17.79 -8.23
N VAL A 57 -20.12 -18.65 -9.16
CA VAL A 57 -21.23 -19.61 -9.00
C VAL A 57 -20.87 -20.85 -8.18
N ASP A 58 -19.58 -21.19 -8.04
CA ASP A 58 -19.16 -22.25 -7.12
C ASP A 58 -19.31 -21.76 -5.68
N ALA A 59 -20.30 -22.33 -4.97
CA ALA A 59 -20.64 -21.96 -3.62
C ALA A 59 -19.53 -22.23 -2.59
N ASN A 60 -18.51 -23.02 -2.93
CA ASN A 60 -17.35 -23.25 -2.06
C ASN A 60 -16.42 -22.03 -2.00
N TRP A 61 -16.44 -21.17 -3.02
CA TRP A 61 -15.69 -19.93 -3.01
C TRP A 61 -16.40 -18.86 -2.19
N LYS A 62 -15.77 -18.48 -1.08
CA LYS A 62 -16.18 -17.39 -0.21
C LYS A 62 -15.30 -16.18 -0.45
N LEU A 63 -15.93 -15.03 -0.62
CA LEU A 63 -15.25 -13.74 -0.56
C LEU A 63 -14.98 -13.47 0.91
N LYS A 64 -13.70 -13.40 1.27
CA LYS A 64 -13.28 -13.24 2.68
C LYS A 64 -13.09 -11.78 3.07
N GLY A 65 -12.99 -10.89 2.09
CA GLY A 65 -13.00 -9.44 2.24
C GLY A 65 -12.15 -8.78 1.18
N THR A 66 -11.72 -7.56 1.48
CA THR A 66 -11.06 -6.65 0.55
C THR A 66 -9.78 -6.08 1.16
N GLY A 67 -8.79 -5.79 0.31
CA GLY A 67 -7.48 -5.24 0.70
C GLY A 67 -6.60 -5.03 -0.53
N ASP A 68 -5.62 -4.13 -0.45
CA ASP A 68 -4.65 -3.89 -1.52
C ASP A 68 -3.56 -4.96 -1.47
N PHE A 69 -3.64 -5.98 -2.32
CA PHE A 69 -2.69 -7.11 -2.29
C PHE A 69 -1.57 -7.01 -3.33
N ASN A 70 -1.68 -6.05 -4.27
CA ASN A 70 -0.68 -5.78 -5.33
C ASN A 70 0.09 -4.46 -5.13
N GLY A 71 -0.22 -3.69 -4.08
CA GLY A 71 0.46 -2.45 -3.70
C GLY A 71 0.13 -1.26 -4.60
N ASP A 72 -0.98 -1.31 -5.36
CA ASP A 72 -1.36 -0.23 -6.29
C ASP A 72 -2.18 0.89 -5.65
N GLY A 73 -2.48 0.78 -4.35
CA GLY A 73 -3.27 1.71 -3.55
C GLY A 73 -4.78 1.52 -3.69
N LEU A 74 -5.24 0.53 -4.46
CA LEU A 74 -6.65 0.21 -4.69
C LEU A 74 -6.99 -1.10 -3.98
N GLY A 75 -8.21 -1.19 -3.44
CA GLY A 75 -8.64 -2.42 -2.79
C GLY A 75 -8.93 -3.51 -3.81
N ASP A 76 -8.39 -4.70 -3.59
CA ASP A 76 -8.67 -5.95 -4.30
C ASP A 76 -9.58 -6.87 -3.48
N MET A 77 -9.90 -8.06 -4.01
CA MET A 77 -10.79 -9.03 -3.37
C MET A 77 -10.10 -10.37 -3.09
N VAL A 78 -10.09 -10.82 -1.84
CA VAL A 78 -9.53 -12.13 -1.47
C VAL A 78 -10.61 -13.20 -1.31
N TRP A 79 -10.34 -14.33 -1.92
CA TRP A 79 -11.25 -15.47 -2.01
C TRP A 79 -10.62 -16.70 -1.38
N ARG A 80 -11.43 -17.50 -0.70
CA ARG A 80 -11.07 -18.82 -0.16
C ARG A 80 -12.08 -19.86 -0.60
N ASN A 81 -11.59 -20.97 -1.14
CA ASN A 81 -12.40 -22.14 -1.38
C ASN A 81 -12.43 -23.00 -0.11
N GLU A 82 -13.56 -23.05 0.58
CA GLU A 82 -13.69 -23.75 1.88
C GLU A 82 -13.64 -25.28 1.76
N LEU A 83 -13.79 -25.82 0.55
CA LEU A 83 -13.68 -27.26 0.29
C LEU A 83 -12.24 -27.69 0.02
N SER A 84 -11.54 -26.98 -0.87
CA SER A 84 -10.17 -27.33 -1.27
C SER A 84 -9.07 -26.64 -0.45
N GLY A 85 -9.41 -25.58 0.29
CA GLY A 85 -8.45 -24.75 1.02
C GLY A 85 -7.65 -23.79 0.14
N VAL A 86 -7.91 -23.76 -1.16
CA VAL A 86 -7.25 -22.87 -2.13
C VAL A 86 -7.66 -21.42 -1.84
N ASN A 87 -6.69 -20.51 -1.94
CA ASN A 87 -6.92 -19.08 -1.78
C ASN A 87 -6.48 -18.33 -3.04
N ALA A 88 -7.13 -17.21 -3.32
CA ALA A 88 -6.81 -16.41 -4.48
C ALA A 88 -7.21 -14.94 -4.30
N VAL A 89 -6.56 -14.06 -5.04
CA VAL A 89 -6.91 -12.65 -5.12
C VAL A 89 -7.42 -12.31 -6.52
N TRP A 90 -8.49 -11.52 -6.55
CA TRP A 90 -9.01 -10.88 -7.75
C TRP A 90 -8.66 -9.39 -7.68
N TYR A 91 -7.76 -8.95 -8.55
CA TYR A 91 -7.35 -7.57 -8.63
C TYR A 91 -8.44 -6.65 -9.18
N MET A 92 -8.48 -5.44 -8.64
CA MET A 92 -9.43 -4.40 -8.99
C MET A 92 -8.71 -3.17 -9.56
N ASN A 93 -9.44 -2.29 -10.24
CA ASN A 93 -8.94 -0.99 -10.66
C ASN A 93 -9.95 0.06 -10.19
N GLY A 94 -9.84 0.41 -8.91
CA GLY A 94 -10.80 1.25 -8.21
C GLY A 94 -12.15 0.56 -8.11
N SER A 95 -13.22 1.24 -8.51
CA SER A 95 -14.58 0.67 -8.51
C SER A 95 -14.88 -0.19 -9.75
N GLN A 96 -13.88 -0.48 -10.60
CA GLN A 96 -14.03 -1.31 -11.78
C GLN A 96 -13.31 -2.65 -11.63
N PHE A 97 -13.98 -3.72 -12.07
CA PHE A 97 -13.40 -5.07 -12.11
C PHE A 97 -12.40 -5.17 -13.28
N VAL A 98 -11.15 -5.58 -13.01
CA VAL A 98 -10.07 -5.65 -14.03
C VAL A 98 -10.33 -6.75 -15.07
N SER A 99 -11.00 -7.84 -14.71
CA SER A 99 -11.43 -8.89 -15.63
C SER A 99 -12.92 -8.78 -15.95
N LYS A 100 -13.26 -8.76 -17.25
CA LYS A 100 -14.63 -8.76 -17.77
C LYS A 100 -15.21 -10.17 -17.98
N SER A 101 -14.50 -11.23 -17.59
CA SER A 101 -14.97 -12.62 -17.66
C SER A 101 -15.18 -13.23 -16.28
N ALA A 102 -16.17 -14.13 -16.17
CA ALA A 102 -16.43 -14.89 -14.95
C ALA A 102 -15.20 -15.72 -14.54
N PRO A 103 -14.84 -15.75 -13.23
CA PRO A 103 -13.74 -16.56 -12.75
C PRO A 103 -13.98 -18.04 -13.10
N GLN A 104 -13.20 -18.53 -14.04
CA GLN A 104 -13.03 -19.96 -14.30
C GLN A 104 -11.70 -20.39 -13.68
N GLN A 105 -11.74 -21.50 -12.95
CA GLN A 105 -10.57 -22.10 -12.30
C GLN A 105 -9.39 -22.17 -13.28
N GLY A 106 -8.23 -21.60 -12.91
CA GLY A 106 -7.00 -21.68 -13.70
C GLY A 106 -6.72 -20.59 -14.74
N ARG A 107 -7.47 -19.48 -14.80
CA ARG A 107 -7.15 -18.34 -15.71
C ARG A 107 -7.02 -16.97 -15.05
N ASP A 108 -7.90 -16.61 -14.12
CA ASP A 108 -8.05 -15.21 -13.64
C ASP A 108 -7.77 -15.02 -12.14
N PHE A 109 -7.45 -16.09 -11.42
CA PHE A 109 -7.11 -16.04 -9.99
C PHE A 109 -5.60 -15.95 -9.81
N ASN A 110 -5.14 -14.90 -9.14
CA ASN A 110 -3.79 -14.90 -8.60
C ASN A 110 -3.80 -15.78 -7.35
N TYR A 111 -3.50 -17.05 -7.54
CA TYR A 111 -3.45 -18.03 -6.47
C TYR A 111 -2.27 -17.75 -5.54
N PHE A 112 -2.50 -17.97 -4.25
CA PHE A 112 -1.45 -18.00 -3.25
C PHE A 112 -1.55 -19.26 -2.39
N THR A 113 -0.68 -19.40 -1.40
CA THR A 113 -0.51 -20.60 -0.57
C THR A 113 -1.86 -21.22 -0.16
N THR A 114 -2.04 -22.49 -0.51
CA THR A 114 -3.22 -23.29 -0.13
C THR A 114 -3.12 -23.67 1.35
N VAL A 115 -4.21 -23.45 2.10
CA VAL A 115 -4.33 -23.89 3.50
C VAL A 115 -5.31 -25.06 3.54
N ALA A 116 -4.76 -26.27 3.46
CA ALA A 116 -5.53 -27.52 3.37
C ALA A 116 -6.36 -27.82 4.64
N ASP A 117 -5.91 -27.36 5.80
CA ASP A 117 -6.71 -27.46 7.03
C ASP A 117 -7.86 -26.44 6.98
N ARG A 118 -9.07 -26.99 6.82
CA ARG A 118 -10.33 -26.24 6.69
C ARG A 118 -10.81 -25.61 7.99
N SER A 119 -10.16 -25.93 9.10
CA SER A 119 -10.43 -25.32 10.40
C SER A 119 -9.90 -23.88 10.49
N TRP A 120 -8.95 -23.53 9.61
CA TRP A 120 -8.44 -22.19 9.42
C TRP A 120 -9.32 -21.39 8.46
N ASP A 121 -9.65 -20.18 8.89
CA ASP A 121 -10.45 -19.22 8.15
C ASP A 121 -9.82 -17.82 8.20
N ILE A 122 -9.92 -17.06 7.12
CA ILE A 122 -9.49 -15.66 7.06
C ILE A 122 -10.56 -14.82 7.78
N GLN A 123 -10.16 -14.03 8.78
CA GLN A 123 -11.09 -13.21 9.58
C GLN A 123 -10.78 -11.71 9.58
N ALA A 124 -9.58 -11.30 9.19
CA ALA A 124 -9.26 -9.89 8.99
C ALA A 124 -8.25 -9.70 7.88
N ILE A 125 -8.31 -8.52 7.26
CA ILE A 125 -7.45 -8.10 6.16
C ILE A 125 -7.07 -6.63 6.42
N ALA A 126 -5.78 -6.37 6.47
CA ALA A 126 -5.21 -5.03 6.63
C ALA A 126 -3.69 -5.12 6.48
N ASP A 127 -3.03 -3.99 6.30
CA ASP A 127 -1.57 -3.90 6.35
C ASP A 127 -1.11 -3.90 7.82
N PHE A 128 -0.62 -5.05 8.32
CA PHE A 128 -0.22 -5.22 9.72
C PHE A 128 1.29 -4.94 9.93
N ASN A 129 2.10 -4.96 8.87
CA ASN A 129 3.54 -4.66 8.93
C ASN A 129 3.91 -3.27 8.37
N GLN A 130 2.95 -2.52 7.83
CA GLN A 130 3.10 -1.21 7.21
C GLN A 130 4.03 -1.21 5.98
N ASP A 131 4.01 -2.29 5.20
CA ASP A 131 4.83 -2.41 4.00
C ASP A 131 4.11 -1.98 2.71
N GLY A 132 2.86 -1.52 2.83
CA GLY A 132 2.02 -1.06 1.73
C GLY A 132 1.19 -2.16 1.08
N PHE A 133 1.27 -3.40 1.57
CA PHE A 133 0.46 -4.53 1.10
C PHE A 133 -0.48 -5.00 2.21
N SER A 134 -1.66 -5.49 1.84
CA SER A 134 -2.61 -6.06 2.78
C SER A 134 -2.22 -7.49 3.15
N ASP A 135 -2.15 -7.73 4.44
CA ASP A 135 -1.89 -9.03 5.06
C ASP A 135 -3.21 -9.71 5.48
N LEU A 136 -3.11 -10.95 5.95
CA LEU A 136 -4.27 -11.74 6.38
C LEU A 136 -4.15 -12.19 7.83
N VAL A 137 -5.23 -12.02 8.61
CA VAL A 137 -5.38 -12.71 9.90
C VAL A 137 -6.21 -13.96 9.72
N TRP A 138 -5.59 -15.07 10.08
CA TRP A 138 -6.17 -16.40 10.09
C TRP A 138 -6.60 -16.79 11.50
N ARG A 139 -7.73 -17.47 11.63
CA ARG A 139 -8.16 -18.08 12.90
C ARG A 139 -8.51 -19.55 12.73
N HIS A 140 -7.95 -20.39 13.58
CA HIS A 140 -8.28 -21.80 13.70
C HIS A 140 -9.43 -21.98 14.70
N LYS A 141 -10.65 -22.17 14.20
CA LYS A 141 -11.87 -22.14 15.05
C LYS A 141 -11.85 -23.15 16.21
N PRO A 142 -11.41 -24.41 16.06
CA PRO A 142 -11.41 -25.37 17.15
C PRO A 142 -10.43 -25.08 18.29
N SER A 143 -9.25 -24.52 17.99
CA SER A 143 -8.21 -24.26 19.01
C SER A 143 -8.20 -22.81 19.50
N GLY A 144 -8.85 -21.90 18.77
CA GLY A 144 -8.84 -20.48 19.04
C GLY A 144 -7.55 -19.76 18.63
N ILE A 145 -6.57 -20.47 18.05
CA ILE A 145 -5.31 -19.90 17.61
C ILE A 145 -5.56 -18.90 16.48
N ASN A 146 -4.87 -17.76 16.52
CA ASN A 146 -4.89 -16.75 15.47
C ASN A 146 -3.46 -16.53 14.96
N ALA A 147 -3.29 -16.30 13.66
CA ALA A 147 -2.00 -16.11 13.00
C ALA A 147 -2.08 -14.98 11.97
N VAL A 148 -1.04 -14.16 11.87
CA VAL A 148 -0.89 -13.17 10.78
C VAL A 148 -0.07 -13.79 9.65
N TRP A 149 -0.53 -13.62 8.41
CA TRP A 149 0.20 -13.95 7.21
C TRP A 149 0.60 -12.67 6.50
N TYR A 150 1.90 -12.40 6.47
CA TYR A 150 2.43 -11.28 5.73
C TYR A 150 2.46 -11.58 4.24
N LEU A 151 1.94 -10.66 3.44
CA LEU A 151 1.85 -10.82 1.99
C LEU A 151 2.56 -9.68 1.28
N ARG A 152 3.17 -10.01 0.15
CA ARG A 152 3.66 -9.03 -0.83
C ARG A 152 3.42 -9.57 -2.23
N ASN A 153 2.67 -8.85 -3.05
CA ASN A 153 2.27 -9.30 -4.40
C ASN A 153 1.65 -10.72 -4.40
N ASN A 154 0.69 -10.96 -3.51
CA ASN A 154 0.08 -12.29 -3.28
C ASN A 154 1.06 -13.42 -2.91
N GLN A 155 2.31 -13.13 -2.56
CA GLN A 155 3.26 -14.13 -2.07
C GLN A 155 3.41 -14.00 -0.56
N PHE A 156 3.43 -15.14 0.11
CA PHE A 156 3.72 -15.19 1.53
C PHE A 156 5.17 -14.75 1.76
N VAL A 157 5.35 -13.75 2.62
CA VAL A 157 6.66 -13.28 3.05
C VAL A 157 6.99 -13.98 4.37
N GLN A 158 7.98 -14.88 4.35
CA GLN A 158 8.53 -15.46 5.59
C GLN A 158 9.27 -14.39 6.39
N ASN A 159 9.05 -14.36 7.70
CA ASN A 159 9.82 -13.50 8.59
C ASN A 159 11.18 -14.18 8.82
N THR A 160 12.19 -13.77 8.06
CA THR A 160 13.53 -14.37 8.15
C THR A 160 14.28 -13.88 9.39
N ALA A 161 13.96 -14.50 10.54
CA ALA A 161 14.83 -14.58 11.71
C ALA A 161 14.65 -15.94 12.41
N ALA A 162 15.21 -16.99 11.78
CA ALA A 162 15.32 -18.39 12.23
C ALA A 162 14.00 -19.22 12.26
N PRO A 163 13.90 -20.28 11.43
CA PRO A 163 12.72 -21.15 11.40
C PRO A 163 12.68 -22.06 12.64
N VAL A 164 11.74 -21.81 13.55
CA VAL A 164 11.31 -22.82 14.51
C VAL A 164 10.26 -23.67 13.81
N GLN A 165 10.70 -24.81 13.27
CA GLN A 165 9.91 -25.94 12.75
C GLN A 165 8.43 -25.66 12.41
N GLY A 166 8.18 -25.25 11.15
CA GLY A 166 6.89 -25.30 10.43
C GLY A 166 5.65 -24.97 11.28
N ILE A 167 5.20 -23.72 11.39
CA ILE A 167 4.91 -22.73 10.35
C ILE A 167 5.24 -21.34 10.92
N ASP A 168 5.78 -20.44 10.10
CA ASP A 168 6.30 -19.12 10.50
C ASP A 168 5.15 -18.10 10.68
N PHE A 169 4.57 -18.03 11.89
CA PHE A 169 3.46 -17.12 12.22
C PHE A 169 3.78 -16.26 13.43
N ASP A 170 3.41 -14.98 13.37
CA ASP A 170 3.15 -14.21 14.58
C ASP A 170 1.78 -14.65 15.12
N TYR A 171 1.83 -15.43 16.21
CA TYR A 171 0.65 -15.97 16.87
C TYR A 171 0.11 -15.00 17.93
N PHE A 172 -1.21 -14.83 17.96
CA PHE A 172 -1.90 -14.19 19.09
C PHE A 172 -2.26 -15.22 20.17
N MET A 173 -2.61 -14.74 21.37
CA MET A 173 -3.20 -15.60 22.40
C MET A 173 -4.43 -16.34 21.86
N PRO A 174 -4.56 -17.66 22.09
CA PRO A 174 -5.71 -18.41 21.61
C PRO A 174 -6.97 -17.98 22.36
N ILE A 175 -8.01 -17.58 21.62
CA ILE A 175 -9.34 -17.31 22.16
C ILE A 175 -10.20 -18.55 21.95
N GLN A 176 -10.26 -19.40 22.97
CA GLN A 176 -10.93 -20.70 22.93
C GLN A 176 -12.45 -20.60 22.83
N ASP A 177 -13.05 -19.53 23.32
CA ASP A 177 -14.48 -19.30 23.15
C ASP A 177 -14.79 -19.06 21.65
N SER A 178 -15.46 -20.04 21.05
CA SER A 178 -15.80 -20.06 19.63
C SER A 178 -16.84 -19.02 19.23
N ASN A 179 -17.54 -18.41 20.20
CA ASN A 179 -18.49 -17.33 19.96
C ASN A 179 -17.79 -16.01 19.60
N TRP A 180 -16.52 -15.85 19.98
CA TRP A 180 -15.70 -14.75 19.53
C TRP A 180 -15.27 -14.95 18.09
N SER A 181 -15.28 -13.88 17.30
CA SER A 181 -14.72 -13.83 15.95
C SER A 181 -14.18 -12.45 15.68
N ILE A 182 -13.15 -12.37 14.83
CA ILE A 182 -12.66 -11.09 14.33
C ILE A 182 -13.60 -10.64 13.21
N LYS A 183 -14.04 -9.40 13.28
CA LYS A 183 -15.03 -8.81 12.35
C LYS A 183 -14.45 -7.70 11.48
N GLY A 184 -13.26 -7.21 11.80
CA GLY A 184 -12.57 -6.22 11.00
C GLY A 184 -11.25 -5.81 11.63
N ALA A 185 -10.52 -4.99 10.88
CA ALA A 185 -9.25 -4.42 11.29
C ALA A 185 -9.16 -2.98 10.80
N ALA A 186 -8.77 -2.08 11.70
CA ALA A 186 -8.61 -0.64 11.47
C ALA A 186 -7.83 -0.01 12.62
N ASP A 187 -7.36 1.22 12.49
CA ASP A 187 -6.72 1.96 13.58
C ASP A 187 -7.81 2.56 14.49
N PHE A 188 -8.11 1.89 15.62
CA PHE A 188 -9.20 2.29 16.54
C PHE A 188 -8.74 3.27 17.63
N ASN A 189 -7.43 3.37 17.88
CA ASN A 189 -6.87 4.27 18.88
C ASN A 189 -6.08 5.45 18.27
N ASN A 190 -6.00 5.54 16.94
CA ASN A 190 -5.28 6.56 16.17
C ASN A 190 -3.77 6.60 16.47
N ASP A 191 -3.14 5.44 16.72
CA ASP A 191 -1.69 5.34 16.93
C ASP A 191 -0.89 5.09 15.63
N GLY A 192 -1.60 5.00 14.50
CA GLY A 192 -1.04 4.72 13.18
C GLY A 192 -0.82 3.24 12.89
N LYS A 193 -1.34 2.33 13.73
CA LYS A 193 -1.27 0.88 13.52
C LYS A 193 -2.64 0.26 13.36
N THR A 194 -2.67 -0.90 12.72
CA THR A 194 -3.88 -1.69 12.55
C THR A 194 -4.24 -2.41 13.84
N ASP A 195 -5.44 -2.19 14.36
CA ASP A 195 -6.04 -2.90 15.49
C ASP A 195 -7.08 -3.93 15.02
N LEU A 196 -7.54 -4.80 15.92
CA LEU A 196 -8.55 -5.84 15.62
C LEU A 196 -9.88 -5.59 16.32
N LEU A 197 -10.98 -5.74 15.60
CA LEU A 197 -12.33 -5.72 16.18
C LEU A 197 -12.86 -7.13 16.38
N TRP A 198 -13.09 -7.48 17.64
CA TRP A 198 -13.66 -8.75 18.07
C TRP A 198 -15.15 -8.60 18.41
N ARG A 199 -15.95 -9.59 18.03
CA ARG A 199 -17.36 -9.72 18.42
C ARG A 199 -17.64 -11.09 18.98
N ASN A 200 -18.33 -11.13 20.12
CA ASN A 200 -18.94 -12.34 20.67
C ASN A 200 -20.40 -12.41 20.22
N GLN A 201 -20.73 -13.35 19.34
CA GLN A 201 -22.10 -13.46 18.82
C GLN A 201 -23.10 -13.91 19.89
N ALA A 202 -22.67 -14.70 20.89
CA ALA A 202 -23.54 -15.19 21.96
C ALA A 202 -23.96 -14.08 22.93
N THR A 203 -23.01 -13.25 23.37
CA THR A 203 -23.23 -12.21 24.38
C THR A 203 -23.52 -10.82 23.78
N GLY A 204 -23.19 -10.61 22.50
CA GLY A 204 -23.27 -9.31 21.84
C GLY A 204 -22.12 -8.36 22.18
N ALA A 205 -21.13 -8.82 22.96
CA ALA A 205 -19.95 -8.02 23.33
C ALA A 205 -19.07 -7.71 22.12
N ASN A 206 -18.51 -6.50 22.09
CA ASN A 206 -17.64 -6.01 21.03
C ASN A 206 -16.40 -5.36 21.65
N VAL A 207 -15.21 -5.68 21.14
CA VAL A 207 -13.92 -5.24 21.70
C VAL A 207 -12.98 -4.81 20.58
N ALA A 208 -12.48 -3.58 20.63
CA ALA A 208 -11.30 -3.19 19.85
C ALA A 208 -10.07 -3.62 20.64
N TRP A 209 -9.20 -4.40 20.02
CA TRP A 209 -7.94 -4.84 20.59
C TRP A 209 -6.82 -4.10 19.89
N PHE A 210 -6.12 -3.25 20.64
CA PHE A 210 -5.05 -2.40 20.14
C PHE A 210 -3.77 -3.21 19.90
N LEU A 211 -3.18 -3.09 18.71
CA LEU A 211 -1.96 -3.80 18.35
C LEU A 211 -0.76 -2.85 18.27
N ASN A 212 0.38 -3.27 18.84
CA ASN A 212 1.63 -2.53 18.78
C ASN A 212 2.70 -3.36 18.04
N LYS A 213 2.61 -3.38 16.69
CA LYS A 213 3.18 -4.42 15.80
C LYS A 213 2.50 -5.78 16.05
N THR A 214 2.91 -6.84 15.36
CA THR A 214 2.44 -8.21 15.63
C THR A 214 3.08 -8.87 16.84
N GLN A 215 4.05 -8.20 17.46
CA GLN A 215 4.53 -8.60 18.76
C GLN A 215 3.44 -8.26 19.78
N PHE A 216 2.75 -9.31 20.24
CA PHE A 216 2.39 -9.33 21.65
C PHE A 216 3.67 -8.96 22.38
N ALA A 217 3.68 -7.85 23.12
CA ALA A 217 4.64 -7.73 24.18
C ALA A 217 4.44 -9.00 24.99
N ARG A 218 5.35 -9.99 24.89
CA ARG A 218 5.41 -11.18 25.74
C ARG A 218 5.73 -10.77 27.19
N ASN A 219 5.20 -9.63 27.62
CA ASN A 219 5.27 -9.17 28.97
C ASN A 219 4.14 -9.89 29.71
N SER A 220 4.54 -10.56 30.77
CA SER A 220 3.76 -11.35 31.71
C SER A 220 2.67 -10.56 32.47
N ALA A 221 2.20 -9.44 31.93
CA ALA A 221 1.13 -8.62 32.51
C ALA A 221 -0.20 -8.90 31.78
N ALA A 222 -1.29 -8.92 32.54
CA ALA A 222 -2.63 -9.05 31.96
C ALA A 222 -2.96 -7.81 31.11
N PRO A 223 -3.67 -7.97 29.97
CA PRO A 223 -4.11 -6.84 29.15
C PRO A 223 -4.91 -5.81 29.96
N GLN A 224 -4.68 -4.53 29.72
CA GLN A 224 -5.30 -3.40 30.41
C GLN A 224 -6.29 -2.65 29.50
N GLN A 225 -7.50 -2.43 30.00
CA GLN A 225 -8.50 -1.61 29.30
C GLN A 225 -8.01 -0.17 29.13
N GLY A 226 -8.26 0.44 27.97
CA GLY A 226 -7.83 1.79 27.60
C GLY A 226 -6.35 1.89 27.20
N GLN A 227 -5.59 0.79 27.26
CA GLN A 227 -4.20 0.71 26.78
C GLN A 227 -4.02 -0.40 25.75
N ASP A 228 -4.52 -1.60 26.04
CA ASP A 228 -4.40 -2.78 25.17
C ASP A 228 -5.71 -3.11 24.44
N PHE A 229 -6.86 -2.71 25.00
CA PHE A 229 -8.17 -2.92 24.39
C PHE A 229 -9.23 -1.95 24.94
N ASP A 230 -10.34 -1.81 24.23
CA ASP A 230 -11.51 -1.05 24.65
C ASP A 230 -12.82 -1.75 24.23
N TYR A 231 -13.87 -1.53 25.02
CA TYR A 231 -15.21 -2.07 24.74
C TYR A 231 -16.08 -1.07 23.98
N PHE A 232 -16.90 -1.58 23.07
CA PHE A 232 -18.07 -0.86 22.55
C PHE A 232 -19.34 -1.30 23.28
N ASN A 233 -20.42 -0.53 23.12
CA ASN A 233 -21.73 -0.96 23.61
C ASN A 233 -22.11 -2.32 23.03
N PRO A 234 -22.65 -3.24 23.84
CA PRO A 234 -23.06 -4.54 23.35
C PRO A 234 -24.27 -4.41 22.42
N VAL A 235 -24.28 -5.19 21.34
CA VAL A 235 -25.43 -5.31 20.44
C VAL A 235 -26.06 -6.68 20.65
N GLY A 236 -27.15 -6.69 21.40
CA GLY A 236 -27.95 -7.89 21.67
C GLY A 236 -28.74 -8.37 20.45
N GLY A 237 -29.10 -9.65 20.45
CA GLY A 237 -29.80 -10.31 19.35
C GLY A 237 -28.85 -11.04 18.42
N GLN A 238 -29.09 -12.35 18.23
CA GLN A 238 -28.26 -13.23 17.38
C GLN A 238 -28.32 -12.85 15.90
N ASP A 239 -29.31 -12.05 15.50
CA ASP A 239 -29.55 -11.66 14.12
C ASP A 239 -28.67 -10.48 13.68
N TRP A 240 -28.21 -9.64 14.62
CA TRP A 240 -27.29 -8.55 14.31
C TRP A 240 -25.86 -9.06 14.18
N ASP A 241 -25.22 -8.72 13.07
CA ASP A 241 -23.83 -9.02 12.82
C ASP A 241 -23.07 -7.78 12.34
N LEU A 242 -21.81 -7.69 12.74
CA LEU A 242 -20.90 -6.67 12.25
C LEU A 242 -20.35 -7.13 10.91
N SER A 243 -20.64 -6.38 9.86
CA SER A 243 -20.43 -6.81 8.48
C SER A 243 -19.27 -6.09 7.79
N SER A 244 -18.88 -4.92 8.27
CA SER A 244 -17.74 -4.16 7.72
C SER A 244 -17.25 -3.11 8.72
N VAL A 245 -15.97 -2.77 8.61
CA VAL A 245 -15.29 -1.66 9.30
C VAL A 245 -14.66 -0.78 8.23
N GLY A 246 -14.91 0.53 8.28
CA GLY A 246 -14.40 1.45 7.27
C GLY A 246 -14.68 2.91 7.59
N TYR A 247 -14.17 3.82 6.78
CA TYR A 247 -14.37 5.27 6.92
C TYR A 247 -15.62 5.68 6.12
N PHE A 248 -16.79 5.78 6.74
CA PHE A 248 -18.06 6.05 6.04
C PHE A 248 -18.44 7.53 6.07
N ASN A 249 -18.10 8.25 7.14
CA ASN A 249 -18.32 9.70 7.23
C ASN A 249 -17.09 10.55 6.83
N GLY A 250 -15.95 9.92 6.51
CA GLY A 250 -14.72 10.59 6.09
C GLY A 250 -14.00 11.38 7.19
N ASP A 251 -14.30 11.12 8.47
CA ASP A 251 -13.68 11.83 9.61
C ASP A 251 -12.34 11.23 10.07
N ARG A 252 -11.81 10.26 9.31
CA ARG A 252 -10.59 9.50 9.57
C ARG A 252 -10.63 8.59 10.79
N SER A 253 -11.79 8.44 11.44
CA SER A 253 -12.05 7.38 12.41
C SER A 253 -12.79 6.22 11.73
N PRO A 254 -12.47 4.95 12.07
CA PRO A 254 -13.18 3.82 11.50
C PRO A 254 -14.60 3.72 12.07
N ASP A 255 -15.60 3.59 11.23
CA ASP A 255 -17.00 3.36 11.55
C ASP A 255 -17.37 1.87 11.39
N LEU A 256 -18.48 1.46 12.01
CA LEU A 256 -18.95 0.06 12.01
C LEU A 256 -20.26 -0.09 11.24
N VAL A 257 -20.31 -1.05 10.32
CA VAL A 257 -21.54 -1.42 9.62
C VAL A 257 -22.15 -2.67 10.23
N TRP A 258 -23.38 -2.52 10.69
CA TRP A 258 -24.21 -3.57 11.27
C TRP A 258 -25.27 -4.00 10.27
N ARG A 259 -25.52 -5.30 10.19
CA ARG A 259 -26.63 -5.87 9.42
C ARG A 259 -27.42 -6.84 10.27
N ASN A 260 -28.74 -6.72 10.25
CA ASN A 260 -29.63 -7.71 10.81
C ASN A 260 -29.94 -8.76 9.75
N LYS A 261 -29.58 -10.02 9.99
CA LYS A 261 -29.75 -11.13 9.04
C LYS A 261 -31.21 -11.57 8.88
N ALA A 262 -32.06 -11.28 9.86
CA ALA A 262 -33.48 -11.63 9.83
C ALA A 262 -34.33 -10.55 9.14
N SER A 263 -34.14 -9.27 9.50
CA SER A 263 -34.89 -8.15 8.94
C SER A 263 -34.26 -7.56 7.68
N GLY A 264 -32.96 -7.77 7.44
CA GLY A 264 -32.20 -7.15 6.36
C GLY A 264 -31.79 -5.70 6.62
N GLU A 265 -32.14 -5.15 7.78
CA GLU A 265 -31.79 -3.78 8.21
C GLU A 265 -30.28 -3.59 8.28
N ASN A 266 -29.81 -2.41 7.89
CA ASN A 266 -28.40 -2.04 7.95
C ASN A 266 -28.25 -0.71 8.68
N VAL A 267 -27.27 -0.64 9.58
CA VAL A 267 -27.00 0.52 10.43
C VAL A 267 -25.51 0.82 10.40
N VAL A 268 -25.14 2.09 10.25
CA VAL A 268 -23.76 2.53 10.47
C VAL A 268 -23.66 3.17 11.86
N TRP A 269 -22.64 2.77 12.61
CA TRP A 269 -22.21 3.42 13.85
C TRP A 269 -21.02 4.29 13.53
N PHE A 270 -21.22 5.61 13.59
CA PHE A 270 -20.11 6.54 13.43
C PHE A 270 -19.28 6.59 14.70
N LEU A 271 -17.95 6.59 14.57
CA LEU A 271 -17.05 6.54 15.71
C LEU A 271 -16.05 7.70 15.73
N ASN A 272 -15.50 8.00 16.91
CA ASN A 272 -14.30 8.80 17.12
C ASN A 272 -13.40 8.01 18.06
N GLY A 273 -12.43 7.30 17.48
CA GLY A 273 -11.72 6.21 18.15
C GLY A 273 -12.68 5.07 18.53
N THR A 274 -12.69 4.67 19.80
CA THR A 274 -13.60 3.61 20.33
C THR A 274 -14.94 4.14 20.87
N LYS A 275 -15.22 5.44 20.69
CA LYS A 275 -16.44 6.10 21.19
C LYS A 275 -17.39 6.43 20.05
N PHE A 276 -18.69 6.45 20.33
CA PHE A 276 -19.69 6.91 19.36
C PHE A 276 -19.49 8.38 18.99
N ALA A 277 -19.62 8.65 17.69
CA ALA A 277 -19.66 9.98 17.11
C ALA A 277 -21.06 10.26 16.54
N LYS A 278 -21.45 11.54 16.54
CA LYS A 278 -22.73 11.99 15.99
C LYS A 278 -22.71 11.91 14.46
N ASN A 279 -23.78 11.41 13.85
CA ASN A 279 -23.92 11.46 12.38
C ASN A 279 -23.95 12.93 11.88
N PRO A 280 -22.99 13.37 11.04
CA PRO A 280 -22.94 14.73 10.50
C PRO A 280 -24.04 15.06 9.49
N THR A 281 -24.73 14.05 8.95
CA THR A 281 -25.79 14.19 7.93
C THR A 281 -27.21 13.94 8.44
N ALA A 282 -27.39 13.67 9.73
CA ALA A 282 -28.70 13.43 10.33
C ALA A 282 -29.50 14.76 10.40
N PRO A 283 -30.82 14.76 10.07
CA PRO A 283 -31.71 15.85 10.45
C PRO A 283 -31.61 16.09 11.95
N GLN A 284 -31.57 17.37 12.37
CA GLN A 284 -31.33 17.72 13.77
C GLN A 284 -32.27 16.96 14.74
N GLY A 285 -31.67 16.19 15.65
CA GLY A 285 -32.37 15.42 16.70
C GLY A 285 -32.26 13.89 16.60
N GLY A 286 -31.68 13.32 15.54
CA GLY A 286 -31.51 11.87 15.39
C GLY A 286 -30.27 11.30 16.11
N GLN A 287 -30.43 10.12 16.74
CA GLN A 287 -29.37 9.39 17.47
C GLN A 287 -28.21 8.91 16.56
N ASP A 288 -27.13 8.42 17.18
CA ASP A 288 -25.86 7.93 16.56
C ASP A 288 -26.01 6.78 15.54
N PHE A 289 -27.24 6.38 15.20
CA PHE A 289 -27.57 5.31 14.27
C PHE A 289 -28.12 5.89 12.98
N SER A 290 -27.54 5.45 11.86
CA SER A 290 -28.03 5.85 10.54
C SER A 290 -28.36 4.63 9.70
N TYR A 291 -29.66 4.47 9.47
CA TYR A 291 -30.19 3.41 8.61
C TYR A 291 -29.91 3.75 7.15
N PHE A 292 -29.56 2.74 6.36
CA PHE A 292 -29.47 2.86 4.91
C PHE A 292 -30.20 1.72 4.21
N GLN A 293 -30.55 1.94 2.94
CA GLN A 293 -31.41 1.07 2.16
C GLN A 293 -30.85 -0.36 2.10
N SER A 294 -31.66 -1.35 2.46
CA SER A 294 -31.29 -2.76 2.39
C SER A 294 -31.36 -3.27 0.95
N ARG A 295 -30.37 -4.08 0.53
CA ARG A 295 -30.54 -4.93 -0.64
C ARG A 295 -31.61 -5.99 -0.32
N GLN A 296 -32.70 -5.96 -1.08
CA GLN A 296 -33.82 -6.90 -0.93
C GLN A 296 -33.38 -8.32 -1.30
N GLY A 297 -33.74 -9.30 -0.46
CA GLY A 297 -33.39 -10.71 -0.64
C GLY A 297 -32.46 -11.25 0.47
N ALA A 298 -32.90 -12.32 1.14
CA ALA A 298 -32.20 -12.92 2.29
C ALA A 298 -30.82 -13.54 1.97
N ASN A 299 -30.51 -13.67 0.68
CA ASN A 299 -29.25 -14.26 0.21
C ASN A 299 -28.10 -13.24 0.15
N TRP A 300 -28.42 -11.95 0.11
CA TRP A 300 -27.42 -10.87 0.02
C TRP A 300 -26.78 -10.61 1.38
N GLU A 301 -25.45 -10.59 1.38
CA GLU A 301 -24.61 -10.24 2.52
C GLU A 301 -23.60 -9.16 2.14
N ILE A 302 -23.25 -8.32 3.13
CA ILE A 302 -22.11 -7.42 3.04
C ILE A 302 -20.87 -8.24 3.42
N VAL A 303 -19.87 -8.22 2.56
CA VAL A 303 -18.65 -9.06 2.69
C VAL A 303 -17.38 -8.23 2.87
N GLY A 304 -17.50 -6.90 2.82
CA GLY A 304 -16.41 -5.97 3.02
C GLY A 304 -16.73 -4.60 2.45
N ASN A 305 -15.69 -3.78 2.34
CA ASN A 305 -15.77 -2.43 1.82
C ASN A 305 -14.54 -2.08 0.98
N PHE A 306 -14.73 -1.22 -0.01
CA PHE A 306 -13.65 -0.60 -0.76
C PHE A 306 -13.50 0.84 -0.32
N HIS A 307 -12.27 1.33 -0.31
CA HIS A 307 -12.02 2.73 -0.07
C HIS A 307 -12.02 3.45 -1.42
N ARG A 308 -12.91 4.42 -1.57
CA ARG A 308 -12.90 5.33 -2.71
C ARG A 308 -12.43 6.69 -2.21
N THR A 309 -11.44 7.22 -2.89
CA THR A 309 -11.09 8.63 -2.81
C THR A 309 -12.06 9.38 -3.72
N THR A 310 -13.09 10.01 -3.16
CA THR A 310 -13.96 10.89 -3.94
C THR A 310 -13.38 12.28 -4.00
N THR A 311 -13.32 12.84 -5.20
CA THR A 311 -13.06 14.26 -5.40
C THR A 311 -14.32 15.01 -4.98
N ALA A 312 -14.39 15.45 -3.72
CA ALA A 312 -15.18 16.64 -3.40
C ALA A 312 -14.68 17.79 -4.31
N ALA A 313 -15.52 18.77 -4.64
CA ALA A 313 -15.13 19.94 -5.44
C ALA A 313 -13.72 20.40 -5.02
N MET A 314 -12.77 20.38 -5.97
CA MET A 314 -11.33 20.54 -5.71
C MET A 314 -11.09 21.78 -4.84
N THR A 315 -11.04 21.55 -3.54
CA THR A 315 -10.66 22.54 -2.55
C THR A 315 -9.30 22.06 -2.15
N ASP A 316 -8.27 22.62 -2.81
CA ASP A 316 -6.90 22.57 -2.32
C ASP A 316 -6.94 22.85 -0.81
N MET A 317 -6.45 21.87 -0.04
CA MET A 317 -6.46 21.93 1.41
C MET A 317 -5.06 21.74 2.00
N GLN A 318 -3.97 21.81 1.22
CA GLN A 318 -2.62 21.65 1.76
C GLN A 318 -1.68 22.78 1.35
N GLY A 319 -1.51 23.70 2.29
CA GLY A 319 -0.22 24.32 2.52
C GLY A 319 0.41 24.98 1.30
N SER A 320 -0.37 25.78 0.56
CA SER A 320 0.07 26.43 -0.68
C SER A 320 1.23 27.43 -0.52
N THR A 321 1.78 27.54 0.69
CA THR A 321 2.99 28.27 1.03
C THR A 321 3.82 27.47 2.03
N ILE A 322 5.11 27.76 2.13
CA ILE A 322 6.01 27.18 3.15
C ILE A 322 5.48 27.37 4.58
N ALA A 323 4.80 28.47 4.86
CA ALA A 323 4.25 28.77 6.19
C ALA A 323 3.03 27.90 6.53
N SER A 324 2.24 27.52 5.53
CA SER A 324 1.07 26.66 5.67
C SER A 324 1.35 25.19 5.34
N ALA A 325 2.60 24.85 4.99
CA ALA A 325 3.01 23.52 4.53
C ALA A 325 2.50 22.38 5.43
N HIS A 326 2.01 21.32 4.80
CA HIS A 326 1.54 20.14 5.49
C HIS A 326 2.69 19.46 6.24
N ASN A 327 2.59 19.36 7.56
CA ASN A 327 3.67 18.86 8.40
C ASN A 327 3.65 17.34 8.52
N LEU A 328 4.58 16.70 7.83
CA LEU A 328 4.81 15.26 7.82
C LEU A 328 5.61 14.75 9.02
N GLY A 329 6.12 15.64 9.89
CA GLY A 329 7.00 15.28 10.99
C GLY A 329 8.27 14.56 10.52
N THR A 330 8.70 13.53 11.25
CA THR A 330 9.79 12.63 10.83
C THR A 330 9.28 11.56 9.88
N ILE A 331 10.07 11.18 8.87
CA ILE A 331 9.68 10.19 7.86
C ILE A 331 10.40 8.89 8.17
N ASN A 332 9.68 7.84 8.58
CA ASN A 332 10.26 6.52 8.80
C ASN A 332 9.35 5.49 8.11
N GLY A 333 9.90 4.72 7.17
CA GLY A 333 9.13 3.85 6.30
C GLY A 333 8.48 4.57 5.12
N LEU A 334 7.62 3.84 4.41
CA LEU A 334 6.88 4.32 3.25
C LEU A 334 5.64 5.11 3.68
N ARG A 335 5.40 6.24 3.01
CA ARG A 335 4.23 7.09 3.20
C ARG A 335 3.72 7.62 1.87
N THR A 336 2.45 7.40 1.54
CA THR A 336 1.82 7.74 0.25
C THR A 336 0.66 8.70 0.36
N PHE A 337 0.92 9.96 0.06
CA PHE A 337 -0.07 11.03 0.07
C PHE A 337 -0.84 11.09 -1.24
N GLY A 338 -1.96 11.79 -1.22
CA GLY A 338 -2.51 12.33 -2.45
C GLY A 338 -2.81 13.81 -2.23
N ASP A 339 -3.03 14.53 -3.31
CA ASP A 339 -3.71 15.83 -3.28
C ASP A 339 -4.16 16.23 -4.69
N SER A 340 -4.54 17.49 -4.85
CA SER A 340 -4.72 18.15 -6.13
C SER A 340 -4.10 19.54 -6.14
N VAL A 341 -3.37 19.84 -7.21
CA VAL A 341 -3.02 21.22 -7.56
C VAL A 341 -4.08 21.79 -8.51
N VAL A 342 -4.40 23.07 -8.36
CA VAL A 342 -5.36 23.77 -9.20
C VAL A 342 -4.81 25.12 -9.66
N THR A 343 -5.36 25.70 -10.73
CA THR A 343 -4.89 26.99 -11.25
C THR A 343 -4.95 28.13 -10.24
N ALA A 344 -5.91 28.08 -9.30
CA ALA A 344 -6.04 29.06 -8.23
C ALA A 344 -5.03 28.87 -7.08
N ALA A 345 -4.47 27.67 -6.94
CA ALA A 345 -3.48 27.30 -5.93
C ALA A 345 -2.54 26.23 -6.54
N PRO A 346 -1.51 26.68 -7.28
CA PRO A 346 -0.77 25.83 -8.19
C PRO A 346 0.35 25.03 -7.51
N ASP A 347 0.62 25.26 -6.23
CA ASP A 347 1.70 24.65 -5.48
C ASP A 347 1.19 24.10 -4.15
N ASP A 348 1.62 22.89 -3.78
CA ASP A 348 1.42 22.28 -2.47
C ASP A 348 2.77 22.05 -1.79
N TYR A 349 2.89 22.38 -0.50
CA TYR A 349 4.14 22.22 0.25
C TYR A 349 3.99 21.20 1.38
N PHE A 350 4.95 20.26 1.46
CA PHE A 350 5.02 19.23 2.50
C PHE A 350 6.30 19.42 3.32
N LYS A 351 6.15 19.77 4.60
CA LYS A 351 7.27 19.95 5.54
C LYS A 351 7.63 18.64 6.22
N PHE A 352 8.91 18.30 6.30
CA PHE A 352 9.38 17.17 7.11
C PHE A 352 10.68 17.50 7.83
N THR A 353 11.00 16.69 8.85
CA THR A 353 12.21 16.82 9.66
C THR A 353 13.04 15.55 9.61
N VAL A 354 14.33 15.71 9.36
CA VAL A 354 15.35 14.67 9.37
C VAL A 354 16.15 14.83 10.65
N THR A 355 16.22 13.79 11.48
CA THR A 355 16.87 13.84 12.82
C THR A 355 18.28 13.24 12.84
N SER A 356 18.58 12.37 11.87
CA SER A 356 19.89 11.78 11.58
C SER A 356 20.05 11.71 10.07
N ASN A 357 21.26 11.50 9.54
CA ASN A 357 21.42 11.26 8.09
C ASN A 357 20.39 10.21 7.62
N GLN A 358 19.65 10.53 6.57
CA GLN A 358 18.48 9.75 6.15
C GLN A 358 18.40 9.66 4.64
N SER A 359 18.16 8.45 4.13
CA SER A 359 17.83 8.25 2.72
C SER A 359 16.34 8.49 2.51
N ILE A 360 16.03 9.35 1.56
CA ILE A 360 14.69 9.76 1.15
C ILE A 360 14.51 9.45 -0.33
N ALA A 361 13.56 8.59 -0.66
CA ALA A 361 13.16 8.28 -2.02
C ALA A 361 11.70 8.65 -2.22
N THR A 362 11.35 9.33 -3.31
CA THR A 362 9.99 9.78 -3.56
C THR A 362 9.55 9.52 -4.98
N ILE A 363 8.24 9.38 -5.17
CA ILE A 363 7.59 9.33 -6.48
C ILE A 363 6.29 10.13 -6.44
N LEU A 364 6.09 10.98 -7.43
CA LEU A 364 4.88 11.77 -7.65
C LEU A 364 4.23 11.26 -8.92
N LYS A 365 2.97 10.86 -8.85
CA LYS A 365 2.21 10.35 -9.99
C LYS A 365 0.96 11.20 -10.17
N SER A 366 0.93 11.93 -11.27
CA SER A 366 -0.22 12.73 -11.69
C SER A 366 -1.26 11.89 -12.44
N SER A 367 -2.52 12.30 -12.36
CA SER A 367 -3.64 11.65 -13.08
C SER A 367 -3.90 12.24 -14.46
N THR A 368 -3.65 13.53 -14.66
CA THR A 368 -4.12 14.26 -15.87
C THR A 368 -3.17 15.34 -16.39
N ALA A 369 -2.19 15.81 -15.61
CA ALA A 369 -1.27 16.88 -16.04
C ALA A 369 0.20 16.58 -15.71
N ASP A 370 1.12 17.25 -16.38
CA ASP A 370 2.55 17.22 -16.07
C ASP A 370 2.82 18.07 -14.82
N LEU A 371 3.12 17.41 -13.70
CA LEU A 371 3.40 18.07 -12.44
C LEU A 371 4.90 18.29 -12.28
N SER A 372 5.32 18.83 -11.15
CA SER A 372 6.74 19.01 -10.87
C SER A 372 6.96 18.79 -9.38
N LEU A 373 8.04 18.10 -9.05
CA LEU A 373 8.42 17.82 -7.68
C LEU A 373 9.77 18.45 -7.37
N ASP A 374 9.78 19.37 -6.41
CA ASP A 374 10.99 20.03 -5.92
C ASP A 374 11.27 19.66 -4.47
N LEU A 375 12.55 19.51 -4.11
CA LEU A 375 13.01 19.43 -2.73
C LEU A 375 13.66 20.76 -2.33
N LEU A 376 13.23 21.33 -1.22
CA LEU A 376 13.65 22.64 -0.71
C LEU A 376 14.27 22.51 0.68
N ASP A 377 15.22 23.39 0.98
CA ASP A 377 15.78 23.56 2.32
C ASP A 377 14.86 24.36 3.26
N ALA A 378 15.29 24.54 4.51
CA ALA A 378 14.54 25.26 5.53
C ALA A 378 14.21 26.72 5.17
N SER A 379 14.95 27.35 4.24
CA SER A 379 14.71 28.71 3.77
C SER A 379 13.72 28.77 2.60
N GLY A 380 13.30 27.62 2.07
CA GLY A 380 12.51 27.53 0.85
C GLY A 380 13.34 27.54 -0.43
N LYS A 381 14.66 27.52 -0.33
CA LYS A 381 15.53 27.44 -1.49
C LYS A 381 15.57 26.00 -1.98
N ARG A 382 15.37 25.81 -3.28
CA ARG A 382 15.47 24.51 -3.93
C ARG A 382 16.88 23.94 -3.79
N LEU A 383 16.96 22.69 -3.35
CA LEU A 383 18.20 21.93 -3.35
C LEU A 383 18.51 21.50 -4.79
N PRO A 384 19.75 21.70 -5.27
CA PRO A 384 20.14 21.26 -6.60
C PRO A 384 20.05 19.74 -6.72
N SER A 385 19.93 19.24 -7.95
CA SER A 385 20.10 17.81 -8.21
C SER A 385 21.56 17.41 -8.00
N TYR A 386 21.85 16.12 -7.89
CA TYR A 386 23.24 15.68 -7.88
C TYR A 386 23.96 15.98 -9.21
N TYR A 387 23.22 16.27 -10.29
CA TYR A 387 23.74 16.35 -11.65
C TYR A 387 23.69 17.75 -12.32
N GLU A 388 22.94 18.74 -11.81
CA GLU A 388 22.96 20.13 -12.35
C GLU A 388 22.69 21.25 -11.31
N ASP A 389 23.29 22.42 -11.57
CA ASP A 389 23.08 23.70 -10.90
C ASP A 389 22.03 24.56 -11.65
N THR A 390 20.93 24.90 -10.96
CA THR A 390 19.85 25.87 -11.30
C THR A 390 18.69 25.51 -12.25
N THR A 391 18.68 24.41 -12.99
CA THR A 391 17.54 24.02 -13.86
C THR A 391 16.43 23.26 -13.11
N PRO A 392 15.13 23.55 -13.33
CA PRO A 392 14.00 22.82 -12.72
C PRO A 392 14.05 21.31 -12.97
N LEU A 393 13.66 20.50 -11.96
CA LEU A 393 13.48 19.05 -12.07
C LEU A 393 12.16 18.84 -12.81
N ARG A 394 12.14 19.22 -14.08
CA ARG A 394 11.02 19.00 -14.99
C ARG A 394 11.45 17.94 -15.99
N GLN A 395 11.12 16.69 -15.69
CA GLN A 395 10.90 15.75 -16.77
C GLN A 395 9.63 16.23 -17.47
N SER A 396 9.72 16.63 -18.73
CA SER A 396 8.54 17.08 -19.49
C SER A 396 7.63 15.89 -19.78
N GLY A 397 6.34 15.99 -19.44
CA GLY A 397 5.31 14.98 -19.76
C GLY A 397 4.50 14.51 -18.54
N THR A 398 3.55 13.59 -18.74
CA THR A 398 2.74 13.01 -17.63
C THR A 398 3.40 11.82 -16.94
N GLU A 399 4.71 11.66 -17.10
CA GLU A 399 5.43 10.59 -16.42
C GLU A 399 5.72 10.99 -14.98
N PHE A 400 5.87 10.02 -14.07
CA PHE A 400 6.04 10.33 -12.65
C PHE A 400 7.34 11.10 -12.37
N GLU A 401 7.30 12.05 -11.43
CA GLU A 401 8.46 12.76 -10.93
C GLU A 401 9.06 12.01 -9.74
N SER A 402 10.37 12.08 -9.54
CA SER A 402 11.02 11.34 -8.46
C SER A 402 12.23 12.07 -7.90
N ILE A 403 12.52 11.82 -6.62
CA ILE A 403 13.71 12.31 -5.93
C ILE A 403 14.34 11.14 -5.17
N SER A 404 15.66 11.03 -5.19
CA SER A 404 16.42 10.07 -4.39
C SER A 404 17.62 10.77 -3.75
N ARG A 405 17.62 10.93 -2.42
CA ARG A 405 18.62 11.73 -1.69
C ARG A 405 19.03 11.12 -0.38
N VAL A 406 20.27 11.38 0.02
CA VAL A 406 20.68 11.30 1.42
C VAL A 406 20.68 12.72 1.98
N LEU A 407 19.84 12.97 2.99
CA LEU A 407 19.72 14.26 3.66
C LEU A 407 20.39 14.22 5.03
N THR A 408 20.97 15.35 5.42
CA THR A 408 21.55 15.54 6.77
C THR A 408 20.46 16.02 7.73
N PRO A 409 20.70 16.02 9.06
CA PRO A 409 19.72 16.52 10.02
C PRO A 409 19.27 17.94 9.70
N GLY A 410 17.97 18.16 9.62
CA GLY A 410 17.41 19.44 9.21
C GLY A 410 15.92 19.39 8.93
N THR A 411 15.37 20.56 8.61
CA THR A 411 13.99 20.71 8.12
C THR A 411 14.02 20.93 6.62
N TYR A 412 13.16 20.21 5.91
CA TYR A 412 13.06 20.24 4.46
C TYR A 412 11.61 20.32 4.03
N TYR A 413 11.40 20.70 2.77
CA TYR A 413 10.09 20.78 2.16
C TYR A 413 10.09 20.09 0.81
N PHE A 414 9.04 19.33 0.51
CA PHE A 414 8.69 19.03 -0.88
C PHE A 414 7.72 20.09 -1.38
N ARG A 415 7.85 20.47 -2.64
CA ARG A 415 6.87 21.29 -3.35
C ARG A 415 6.38 20.51 -4.56
N VAL A 416 5.08 20.28 -4.62
CA VAL A 416 4.38 19.74 -5.80
C VAL A 416 3.78 20.93 -6.55
N SER A 417 4.04 21.05 -7.85
CA SER A 417 3.66 22.21 -8.65
C SER A 417 2.93 21.80 -9.92
N GLY A 418 1.72 22.32 -10.14
CA GLY A 418 0.90 22.08 -11.33
C GLY A 418 1.26 22.91 -12.55
N GLY A 419 2.12 23.93 -12.41
CA GLY A 419 2.51 24.79 -13.53
C GLY A 419 1.34 25.49 -14.23
N GLY A 420 0.22 25.70 -13.52
CA GLY A 420 -1.02 26.27 -14.08
C GLY A 420 -1.99 25.25 -14.67
N ALA A 421 -1.78 23.95 -14.48
CA ALA A 421 -2.73 22.89 -14.79
C ALA A 421 -3.46 22.39 -13.53
N ASN A 422 -4.66 21.85 -13.73
CA ASN A 422 -5.39 21.14 -12.67
C ASN A 422 -5.08 19.65 -12.76
N SER A 423 -4.66 19.04 -11.66
CA SER A 423 -4.53 17.59 -11.61
C SER A 423 -4.58 17.07 -10.18
N THR A 424 -5.05 15.83 -10.03
CA THR A 424 -4.86 15.07 -8.80
C THR A 424 -3.58 14.27 -8.90
N TYR A 425 -2.95 14.01 -7.76
CA TYR A 425 -1.73 13.22 -7.72
C TYR A 425 -1.68 12.30 -6.51
N SER A 426 -0.84 11.27 -6.63
CA SER A 426 -0.32 10.46 -5.54
C SER A 426 1.15 10.81 -5.33
N PHE A 427 1.58 11.00 -4.09
CA PHE A 427 2.94 11.36 -3.72
C PHE A 427 3.46 10.40 -2.64
N SER A 428 4.31 9.45 -3.03
CA SER A 428 4.93 8.51 -2.10
C SER A 428 6.32 8.96 -1.67
N ILE A 429 6.63 8.79 -0.40
CA ILE A 429 7.89 9.14 0.26
C ILE A 429 8.32 7.97 1.13
N LEU A 430 9.50 7.43 0.86
CA LEU A 430 10.17 6.40 1.64
C LEU A 430 11.34 7.03 2.40
N GLY A 431 11.25 7.06 3.73
CA GLY A 431 12.33 7.50 4.60
C GLY A 431 12.95 6.35 5.37
N GLN A 432 14.26 6.19 5.27
CA GLN A 432 14.98 5.07 5.90
C GLN A 432 16.43 5.44 6.19
N ALA A 433 17.06 4.69 7.09
CA ALA A 433 18.49 4.88 7.34
C ALA A 433 19.28 4.72 6.02
N PRO A 434 20.30 5.56 5.76
CA PRO A 434 21.20 5.35 4.65
C PRO A 434 21.85 3.97 4.78
N ALA A 435 22.17 3.34 3.64
CA ALA A 435 22.82 2.04 3.67
C ALA A 435 24.13 2.11 4.48
N SER A 436 24.19 1.33 5.56
CA SER A 436 25.40 1.10 6.35
C SER A 436 26.25 -0.07 5.82
N GLY A 437 25.78 -0.71 4.73
CA GLY A 437 26.37 -1.90 4.10
C GLY A 437 26.53 -1.76 2.58
N ASN A 438 26.21 -2.83 1.84
CA ASN A 438 26.45 -2.94 0.41
C ASN A 438 25.60 -1.96 -0.44
N GLN A 439 26.25 -0.97 -1.06
CA GLN A 439 25.59 0.01 -1.93
C GLN A 439 24.89 -0.61 -3.16
N ALA A 440 25.36 -1.76 -3.65
CA ALA A 440 24.69 -2.45 -4.75
C ALA A 440 23.32 -3.01 -4.34
N ASP A 441 23.20 -3.52 -3.11
CA ASP A 441 21.90 -3.99 -2.59
C ASP A 441 20.94 -2.81 -2.38
N ARG A 442 21.49 -1.66 -2.01
CA ARG A 442 20.72 -0.43 -1.86
C ARG A 442 20.06 0.02 -3.17
N VAL A 443 20.75 -0.12 -4.30
CA VAL A 443 20.18 0.15 -5.63
C VAL A 443 18.98 -0.77 -5.91
N ILE A 444 19.06 -2.05 -5.53
CA ILE A 444 17.98 -3.02 -5.74
C ILE A 444 16.75 -2.65 -4.89
N GLU A 445 16.96 -2.27 -3.63
CA GLU A 445 15.89 -1.78 -2.74
C GLU A 445 15.18 -0.57 -3.32
N LEU A 446 15.94 0.45 -3.75
CA LEU A 446 15.40 1.66 -4.38
C LEU A 446 14.66 1.32 -5.68
N THR A 447 15.24 0.46 -6.53
CA THR A 447 14.59 -0.01 -7.77
C THR A 447 13.22 -0.62 -7.47
N ASN A 448 13.16 -1.51 -6.47
CA ASN A 448 11.91 -2.17 -6.10
C ASN A 448 10.89 -1.22 -5.48
N PHE A 449 11.33 -0.20 -4.73
CA PHE A 449 10.45 0.89 -4.33
C PHE A 449 9.81 1.54 -5.56
N TYR A 450 10.59 2.06 -6.52
CA TYR A 450 10.02 2.73 -7.70
C TYR A 450 9.12 1.82 -8.54
N ARG A 451 9.51 0.55 -8.72
CA ARG A 451 8.73 -0.44 -9.48
C ARG A 451 7.35 -0.69 -8.88
N THR A 452 7.26 -0.91 -7.57
CA THR A 452 5.97 -1.15 -6.91
C THR A 452 5.03 0.03 -7.07
N GLN A 453 5.54 1.26 -6.97
CA GLN A 453 4.73 2.47 -7.09
C GLN A 453 4.18 2.72 -8.51
N VAL A 454 4.75 2.06 -9.52
CA VAL A 454 4.23 2.08 -10.90
C VAL A 454 3.47 0.81 -11.29
N GLY A 455 3.21 -0.10 -10.33
CA GLY A 455 2.51 -1.37 -10.56
C GLY A 455 3.37 -2.44 -11.23
N ALA A 456 4.70 -2.29 -11.24
CA ALA A 456 5.62 -3.30 -11.72
C ALA A 456 6.05 -4.24 -10.58
N ASN A 457 6.20 -5.53 -10.89
CA ASN A 457 6.66 -6.52 -9.92
C ASN A 457 8.07 -6.19 -9.42
N ALA A 458 8.30 -6.35 -8.11
CA ALA A 458 9.63 -6.25 -7.53
C ALA A 458 10.57 -7.32 -8.14
N LEU A 459 11.81 -6.92 -8.41
CA LEU A 459 12.86 -7.77 -8.93
C LEU A 459 13.53 -8.55 -7.81
N VAL A 460 13.83 -9.81 -8.11
CA VAL A 460 14.59 -10.69 -7.21
C VAL A 460 16.08 -10.52 -7.50
N LYS A 461 16.89 -10.32 -6.45
CA LYS A 461 18.35 -10.26 -6.59
C LYS A 461 18.89 -11.58 -7.16
N ASN A 462 19.68 -11.49 -8.21
CA ASN A 462 20.39 -12.62 -8.81
C ASN A 462 21.91 -12.48 -8.63
N THR A 463 22.54 -13.48 -8.02
CA THR A 463 23.97 -13.45 -7.69
C THR A 463 24.87 -13.51 -8.93
N ALA A 464 24.47 -14.23 -9.98
CA ALA A 464 25.25 -14.31 -11.22
C ALA A 464 25.21 -12.96 -11.95
N LEU A 465 24.04 -12.31 -12.03
CA LEU A 465 23.94 -10.95 -12.58
C LEU A 465 24.71 -9.93 -11.72
N SER A 466 24.67 -10.05 -10.38
CA SER A 466 25.43 -9.17 -9.49
C SER A 466 26.95 -9.33 -9.70
N THR A 467 27.41 -10.56 -9.93
CA THR A 467 28.81 -10.87 -10.26
C THR A 467 29.19 -10.27 -11.60
N SER A 468 28.36 -10.45 -12.63
CA SER A 468 28.56 -9.84 -13.95
C SER A 468 28.65 -8.32 -13.87
N ALA A 469 27.73 -7.69 -13.14
CA ALA A 469 27.67 -6.25 -12.95
C ALA A 469 28.92 -5.71 -12.23
N TYR A 470 29.32 -6.36 -11.13
CA TYR A 470 30.51 -5.98 -10.37
C TYR A 470 31.79 -6.08 -11.22
N LEU A 471 31.96 -7.18 -11.96
CA LEU A 471 33.13 -7.37 -12.81
C LEU A 471 33.19 -6.35 -13.94
N HIS A 472 32.05 -5.94 -14.50
CA HIS A 472 32.01 -4.88 -15.52
C HIS A 472 32.31 -3.51 -14.94
N SER A 473 31.78 -3.19 -13.74
CA SER A 473 32.15 -1.96 -13.03
C SER A 473 33.66 -1.92 -12.74
N GLN A 474 34.25 -3.03 -12.35
CA GLN A 474 35.70 -3.16 -12.15
C GLN A 474 36.48 -3.02 -13.47
N ASP A 475 36.02 -3.64 -14.57
CA ASP A 475 36.66 -3.54 -15.89
C ASP A 475 36.72 -2.08 -16.35
N MET A 476 35.57 -1.40 -16.31
CA MET A 476 35.45 0.02 -16.63
C MET A 476 36.38 0.90 -15.80
N ALA A 477 36.42 0.64 -14.49
CA ALA A 477 37.28 1.38 -13.58
C ALA A 477 38.77 1.16 -13.89
N VAL A 478 39.23 -0.09 -13.85
CA VAL A 478 40.65 -0.44 -14.00
C VAL A 478 41.20 -0.04 -15.37
N ASN A 479 40.36 -0.07 -16.41
CA ASN A 479 40.76 0.27 -17.78
C ASN A 479 40.36 1.69 -18.22
N ASN A 480 39.83 2.51 -17.30
CA ASN A 480 39.46 3.92 -17.51
C ASN A 480 38.60 4.15 -18.77
N TYR A 481 37.43 3.49 -18.83
CA TYR A 481 36.45 3.69 -19.90
C TYR A 481 35.02 3.57 -19.35
N PHE A 482 34.03 4.08 -20.10
CA PHE A 482 32.62 4.04 -19.70
C PHE A 482 31.74 3.65 -20.90
N GLU A 483 31.54 2.34 -21.08
CA GLU A 483 30.78 1.77 -22.20
C GLU A 483 30.06 0.48 -21.79
N HIS A 484 28.95 0.14 -22.47
CA HIS A 484 28.26 -1.14 -22.32
C HIS A 484 29.08 -2.34 -22.81
N THR A 485 30.00 -2.11 -23.76
CA THR A 485 30.91 -3.14 -24.27
C THR A 485 32.10 -3.26 -23.34
N GLY A 486 32.41 -4.48 -22.89
CA GLY A 486 33.58 -4.76 -22.06
C GLY A 486 34.88 -4.47 -22.82
N LYS A 487 35.99 -4.28 -22.11
CA LYS A 487 37.28 -3.97 -22.77
C LYS A 487 37.73 -5.08 -23.72
N ASP A 488 37.32 -6.31 -23.44
CA ASP A 488 37.55 -7.50 -24.25
C ASP A 488 36.55 -7.67 -25.42
N GLY A 489 35.65 -6.71 -25.64
CA GLY A 489 34.59 -6.76 -26.65
C GLY A 489 33.33 -7.49 -26.22
N SER A 490 33.22 -7.92 -24.95
CA SER A 490 32.04 -8.63 -24.46
C SER A 490 30.80 -7.75 -24.38
N SER A 491 29.64 -8.31 -24.75
CA SER A 491 28.33 -7.70 -24.51
C SER A 491 27.83 -7.99 -23.08
N PRO A 492 26.84 -7.24 -22.56
CA PRO A 492 26.24 -7.54 -21.25
C PRO A 492 25.76 -8.99 -21.12
N GLY A 493 25.12 -9.53 -22.16
CA GLY A 493 24.67 -10.92 -22.19
C GLY A 493 25.81 -11.94 -22.14
N LEU A 494 26.94 -11.67 -22.81
CA LEU A 494 28.11 -12.56 -22.73
C LEU A 494 28.74 -12.51 -21.32
N ARG A 495 28.79 -11.34 -20.68
CA ARG A 495 29.27 -11.22 -19.29
C ARG A 495 28.35 -11.95 -18.31
N ALA A 496 27.04 -11.82 -18.47
CA ALA A 496 26.04 -12.56 -17.69
C ALA A 496 26.21 -14.08 -17.85
N GLN A 497 26.40 -14.55 -19.09
CA GLN A 497 26.67 -15.97 -19.38
C GLN A 497 27.95 -16.48 -18.72
N ARG A 498 29.04 -15.71 -18.77
CA ARG A 498 30.30 -16.07 -18.08
C ARG A 498 30.15 -16.14 -16.57
N ALA A 499 29.27 -15.34 -15.99
CA ALA A 499 28.92 -15.38 -14.57
C ALA A 499 27.91 -16.49 -14.21
N GLY A 500 27.45 -17.29 -15.18
CA GLY A 500 26.55 -18.42 -14.99
C GLY A 500 25.06 -18.11 -15.17
N TYR A 501 24.71 -16.96 -15.76
CA TYR A 501 23.33 -16.57 -16.05
C TYR A 501 23.00 -16.72 -17.54
N VAL A 502 21.96 -17.47 -17.88
CA VAL A 502 21.52 -17.66 -19.28
C VAL A 502 20.19 -16.96 -19.48
N GLY A 503 20.19 -15.86 -20.22
CA GLY A 503 19.02 -15.04 -20.51
C GLY A 503 19.36 -13.84 -21.39
N TRP A 504 18.34 -13.13 -21.85
CA TRP A 504 18.51 -11.83 -22.51
C TRP A 504 18.54 -10.78 -21.42
N VAL A 505 19.57 -9.92 -21.42
CA VAL A 505 19.74 -8.96 -20.33
C VAL A 505 19.77 -7.52 -20.84
N SER A 506 19.24 -6.62 -20.04
CA SER A 506 19.34 -5.16 -20.19
C SER A 506 20.35 -4.61 -19.18
N GLU A 507 20.96 -3.45 -19.45
CA GLU A 507 22.01 -2.89 -18.59
C GLU A 507 21.86 -1.37 -18.41
N ASN A 508 22.04 -0.90 -17.17
CA ASN A 508 22.22 0.51 -16.83
C ASN A 508 23.61 0.73 -16.26
N LEU A 509 24.25 1.84 -16.67
CA LEU A 509 25.58 2.23 -16.19
C LEU A 509 25.53 3.62 -15.55
N ALA A 510 26.33 3.86 -14.51
CA ALA A 510 26.57 5.21 -13.99
C ALA A 510 28.05 5.39 -13.64
N LEU A 511 28.53 6.62 -13.80
CA LEU A 511 29.89 7.06 -13.46
C LEU A 511 29.79 8.29 -12.57
N GLY A 512 30.62 8.38 -11.54
CA GLY A 512 30.71 9.59 -10.70
C GLY A 512 29.76 9.62 -9.51
N ALA A 513 28.73 8.76 -9.49
CA ALA A 513 27.78 8.69 -8.39
C ALA A 513 28.45 8.13 -7.13
N ARG A 514 28.35 8.84 -6.00
CA ARG A 514 29.05 8.51 -4.75
C ARG A 514 28.30 7.52 -3.88
N ASN A 515 27.01 7.34 -4.14
CA ASN A 515 26.14 6.40 -3.43
C ASN A 515 24.99 5.94 -4.33
N ALA A 516 24.26 4.94 -3.84
CA ALA A 516 23.14 4.35 -4.55
C ALA A 516 22.00 5.35 -4.84
N GLU A 517 21.70 6.28 -3.94
CA GLU A 517 20.69 7.32 -4.16
C GLU A 517 21.07 8.26 -5.30
N GLU A 518 22.35 8.62 -5.40
CA GLU A 518 22.88 9.44 -6.51
C GLU A 518 22.81 8.69 -7.83
N ALA A 519 23.27 7.43 -7.88
CA ALA A 519 23.16 6.59 -9.08
C ALA A 519 21.70 6.41 -9.52
N MET A 520 20.80 6.19 -8.56
CA MET A 520 19.36 6.04 -8.79
C MET A 520 18.73 7.32 -9.34
N GLU A 521 19.05 8.48 -8.76
CA GLU A 521 18.59 9.75 -9.32
C GLU A 521 19.04 9.90 -10.78
N GLY A 522 20.31 9.61 -11.09
CA GLY A 522 20.84 9.72 -12.45
C GLY A 522 20.09 8.83 -13.45
N TRP A 523 19.82 7.57 -13.08
CA TRP A 523 19.07 6.64 -13.94
C TRP A 523 17.60 6.99 -14.08
N LEU A 524 16.94 7.44 -13.02
CA LEU A 524 15.55 7.90 -13.08
C LEU A 524 15.42 9.20 -13.86
N TYR A 525 16.44 10.06 -13.83
CA TYR A 525 16.43 11.31 -14.58
C TYR A 525 16.64 11.10 -16.09
N SER A 526 17.43 10.09 -16.46
CA SER A 526 17.90 9.86 -17.83
C SER A 526 16.76 9.56 -18.83
N THR A 527 16.87 10.19 -20.00
CA THR A 527 16.01 9.97 -21.18
C THR A 527 16.49 8.81 -22.07
N ASP A 528 17.62 8.18 -21.74
CA ASP A 528 18.38 7.32 -22.66
C ASP A 528 18.11 5.81 -22.47
N GLY A 529 16.96 5.43 -21.92
CA GLY A 529 16.62 4.02 -21.69
C GLY A 529 16.76 3.55 -20.23
N HIS A 530 17.54 4.26 -19.41
CA HIS A 530 17.84 3.78 -18.05
C HIS A 530 16.59 3.66 -17.17
N ARG A 531 15.73 4.67 -17.21
CA ARG A 531 14.45 4.66 -16.50
C ARG A 531 13.54 3.55 -17.01
N GLN A 532 13.49 3.32 -18.32
CA GLN A 532 12.71 2.22 -18.89
C GLN A 532 13.20 0.87 -18.34
N ASN A 533 14.51 0.62 -18.30
CA ASN A 533 15.07 -0.63 -17.75
C ASN A 533 14.70 -0.85 -16.27
N LEU A 534 14.78 0.20 -15.45
CA LEU A 534 14.42 0.13 -14.03
C LEU A 534 12.96 -0.30 -13.82
N LEU A 535 12.07 0.11 -14.72
CA LEU A 535 10.62 0.02 -14.52
C LEU A 535 9.92 -0.98 -15.43
N ASP A 536 10.65 -1.59 -16.37
CA ASP A 536 10.10 -2.56 -17.30
C ASP A 536 9.43 -3.70 -16.53
N SER A 537 8.11 -3.83 -16.70
CA SER A 537 7.29 -4.83 -16.00
C SER A 537 7.56 -6.25 -16.47
N THR A 538 8.33 -6.45 -17.55
CA THR A 538 8.77 -7.75 -18.05
C THR A 538 9.98 -8.28 -17.30
N HIS A 539 10.81 -7.42 -16.70
CA HIS A 539 11.92 -7.85 -15.87
C HIS A 539 11.45 -8.62 -14.62
N ARG A 540 12.24 -9.59 -14.17
CA ARG A 540 12.00 -10.50 -13.03
C ARG A 540 13.16 -10.51 -12.04
N VAL A 541 14.39 -10.35 -12.53
CA VAL A 541 15.59 -10.39 -11.72
C VAL A 541 16.49 -9.19 -11.97
N ILE A 542 17.31 -8.87 -10.98
CA ILE A 542 18.30 -7.80 -11.05
C ILE A 542 19.61 -8.23 -10.40
N GLY A 543 20.73 -7.79 -10.95
CA GLY A 543 22.01 -7.79 -10.26
C GLY A 543 22.69 -6.44 -10.41
N THR A 544 23.17 -5.88 -9.30
CA THR A 544 23.90 -4.62 -9.30
C THR A 544 25.31 -4.85 -8.79
N GLY A 545 26.25 -4.10 -9.35
CA GLY A 545 27.62 -4.00 -8.90
C GLY A 545 28.05 -2.54 -8.86
N PHE A 546 28.96 -2.23 -7.94
CA PHE A 546 29.68 -0.96 -7.92
C PHE A 546 31.15 -1.22 -7.64
N TYR A 547 32.02 -0.37 -8.19
CA TYR A 547 33.45 -0.43 -7.95
C TYR A 547 33.98 1.00 -7.77
N ASP A 548 34.66 1.22 -6.65
CA ASP A 548 35.20 2.53 -6.26
C ASP A 548 36.73 2.45 -6.23
N MET A 549 37.40 3.22 -7.10
CA MET A 549 38.86 3.35 -7.11
C MET A 549 39.37 4.67 -6.56
N THR A 550 38.49 5.56 -6.09
CA THR A 550 38.83 6.93 -5.71
C THR A 550 39.93 7.02 -4.66
N ASN A 551 40.20 5.94 -3.90
CA ASN A 551 41.11 5.93 -2.76
C ASN A 551 40.84 7.08 -1.77
N GLY A 552 39.59 7.55 -1.69
CA GLY A 552 39.18 8.68 -0.87
C GLY A 552 39.15 10.04 -1.57
N ASP A 553 39.32 10.11 -2.90
CA ASP A 553 39.07 11.32 -3.70
C ASP A 553 37.58 11.73 -3.58
N PRO A 554 37.29 12.96 -3.09
CA PRO A 554 35.92 13.43 -2.90
C PRO A 554 35.14 13.68 -4.20
N TYR A 555 35.79 13.70 -5.36
CA TYR A 555 35.16 14.05 -6.64
C TYR A 555 34.44 12.87 -7.32
N GLY A 556 34.66 11.62 -6.89
CA GLY A 556 33.85 10.47 -7.31
C GLY A 556 34.04 9.98 -8.75
N TRP A 557 34.86 10.63 -9.59
CA TRP A 557 35.05 10.31 -11.01
C TRP A 557 35.56 8.90 -11.31
N GLU A 558 35.96 8.16 -10.28
CA GLU A 558 36.43 6.78 -10.37
C GLU A 558 35.48 5.77 -9.72
N ILE A 559 34.20 6.14 -9.52
CA ILE A 559 33.14 5.27 -9.03
C ILE A 559 32.25 4.84 -10.19
N TYR A 560 32.22 3.54 -10.45
CA TYR A 560 31.50 2.92 -11.56
C TYR A 560 30.38 2.02 -11.03
N TRP A 561 29.21 2.12 -11.66
CA TRP A 561 28.03 1.34 -11.32
C TRP A 561 27.53 0.58 -12.54
N THR A 562 27.01 -0.61 -12.31
CA THR A 562 26.34 -1.42 -13.32
C THR A 562 25.13 -2.10 -12.69
N SER A 563 23.96 -2.00 -13.32
CA SER A 563 22.78 -2.80 -12.99
C SER A 563 22.35 -3.59 -14.21
N VAL A 564 22.13 -4.89 -14.04
CA VAL A 564 21.75 -5.83 -15.10
C VAL A 564 20.40 -6.45 -14.77
N PHE A 565 19.50 -6.50 -15.74
CA PHE A 565 18.11 -6.91 -15.60
C PHE A 565 17.75 -8.02 -16.59
N ASP A 566 16.83 -8.92 -16.22
CA ASP A 566 16.14 -9.88 -17.12
C ASP A 566 14.73 -10.14 -16.60
#